data_AF-A0A1G0JGN3-F1
#
_entry.id   AF-A0A1G0JGN3-F1
#
_cell.length_a   1.000
_cell.length_b   1.000
_cell.length_c   1.000
_cell.angle_alpha   90.00
_cell.angle_beta   90.00
_cell.angle_gamma   90.00
#
_symmetry.space_group_name_H-M   'P 1'
#
loop_
_entity.id
_entity.type
_entity.pdbx_description
1 polymer ?
#
loop_
_entity_poly.entity_id
_entity_poly.type
_entity_poly.pdbx_seq_one_letter_code
_entity_poly.pdbx_strand_id
1 'polypeptide(L)'
;MANFRDILSNSSEELLKVFYMFGGDEFMADKAHRLDKIAKELRLRTEQLICAIGFNPNLGDLTEIIHLLGYSNIDELVKKRNEIFITDIYKKVSLDNILTIYNVIKDFPETLQVMQYLAEQRLKSIETKIEATVNSIIIEKYKAEIRSIYLDSIAGIDFAEKRLDKIDSGFRALLNEVTIITESRIIPAGDIFFRDTVLPEEKRKLLNKGLIPLELVHARLEDGTISPREKKMLQDYLSITRQNSA
;
A
#
# COMPACT_ATOMS: atom_id res chain seq x y z
N MET A 1 9.37 -17.62 -20.75
CA MET A 1 9.76 -17.82 -19.34
C MET A 1 8.80 -17.02 -18.50
N ALA A 2 8.28 -17.61 -17.43
CA ALA A 2 7.29 -16.96 -16.56
C ALA A 2 7.88 -15.71 -15.92
N ASN A 3 7.18 -14.58 -16.01
CA ASN A 3 7.55 -13.33 -15.37
C ASN A 3 6.95 -13.26 -13.95
N PHE A 4 7.27 -12.19 -13.19
CA PHE A 4 6.77 -12.00 -11.82
C PHE A 4 5.24 -12.14 -11.69
N ARG A 5 4.48 -11.56 -12.63
CA ARG A 5 3.02 -11.61 -12.64
C ARG A 5 2.52 -13.02 -12.91
N ASP A 6 3.11 -13.71 -13.89
CA ASP A 6 2.75 -15.09 -14.21
C ASP A 6 2.92 -15.99 -12.98
N ILE A 7 4.03 -15.84 -12.24
CA ILE A 7 4.27 -16.61 -11.01
C ILE A 7 3.25 -16.27 -9.92
N LEU A 8 2.86 -15.01 -9.81
CA LEU A 8 1.92 -14.51 -8.80
C LEU A 8 0.48 -14.95 -9.06
N SER A 9 0.05 -15.11 -10.32
CA SER A 9 -1.37 -15.36 -10.65
C SER A 9 -1.69 -16.75 -11.18
N ASN A 10 -0.71 -17.48 -11.70
CA ASN A 10 -0.98 -18.78 -12.33
C ASN A 10 -1.36 -19.85 -11.30
N SER A 11 -2.02 -20.89 -11.80
CA SER A 11 -2.44 -22.04 -10.98
C SER A 11 -1.26 -22.94 -10.60
N SER A 12 -1.47 -23.84 -9.64
CA SER A 12 -0.46 -24.84 -9.25
C SER A 12 0.02 -25.67 -10.44
N GLU A 13 -0.87 -26.13 -11.31
CA GLU A 13 -0.52 -26.94 -12.49
C GLU A 13 0.38 -26.20 -13.48
N GLU A 14 0.08 -24.92 -13.74
CA GLU A 14 0.86 -24.10 -14.66
C GLU A 14 2.23 -23.81 -14.08
N LEU A 15 2.31 -23.53 -12.78
CA LEU A 15 3.57 -23.29 -12.10
C LEU A 15 4.41 -24.55 -11.99
N LEU A 16 3.82 -25.72 -11.74
CA LEU A 16 4.57 -26.98 -11.74
C LEU A 16 5.30 -27.20 -13.06
N LYS A 17 4.68 -26.89 -14.21
CA LYS A 17 5.36 -26.96 -15.52
C LYS A 17 6.59 -26.04 -15.60
N VAL A 18 6.54 -24.88 -14.96
CA VAL A 18 7.66 -23.93 -14.90
C VAL A 18 8.75 -24.43 -13.94
N PHE A 19 8.36 -24.92 -12.76
CA PHE A 19 9.29 -25.27 -11.69
C PHE A 19 9.87 -26.69 -11.78
N TYR A 20 9.22 -27.61 -12.52
CA TYR A 20 9.69 -28.98 -12.70
C TYR A 20 11.09 -29.05 -13.33
N MET A 21 11.44 -28.08 -14.19
CA MET A 21 12.77 -27.98 -14.78
C MET A 21 13.90 -27.73 -13.75
N PHE A 22 13.55 -27.35 -12.52
CA PHE A 22 14.51 -27.07 -11.43
C PHE A 22 14.59 -28.20 -10.40
N GLY A 23 13.94 -29.35 -10.63
CA GLY A 23 13.93 -30.49 -9.70
C GLY A 23 15.16 -31.41 -9.77
N GLY A 24 16.16 -31.11 -10.60
CA GLY A 24 17.35 -31.96 -10.79
C GLY A 24 18.40 -31.82 -9.67
N ASP A 25 19.32 -32.79 -9.57
CA ASP A 25 20.37 -32.87 -8.55
C ASP A 25 21.24 -31.60 -8.45
N GLU A 26 21.40 -30.85 -9.54
CA GLU A 26 22.12 -29.57 -9.55
C GLU A 26 21.47 -28.48 -8.67
N PHE A 27 20.21 -28.66 -8.27
CA PHE A 27 19.50 -27.75 -7.38
C PHE A 27 19.49 -28.25 -5.93
N MET A 28 20.11 -29.40 -5.62
CA MET A 28 20.20 -29.96 -4.26
C MET A 28 21.20 -29.24 -3.33
N ALA A 29 21.74 -28.11 -3.76
CA ALA A 29 22.55 -27.21 -2.93
C ALA A 29 21.77 -26.63 -1.74
N ASP A 30 22.48 -25.91 -0.87
CA ASP A 30 21.90 -25.08 0.19
C ASP A 30 20.74 -24.22 -0.36
N LYS A 31 19.68 -24.06 0.45
CA LYS A 31 18.47 -23.31 0.14
C LYS A 31 18.75 -21.94 -0.49
N ALA A 32 19.72 -21.19 0.05
CA ALA A 32 20.01 -19.85 -0.44
C ALA A 32 20.56 -19.90 -1.88
N HIS A 33 21.49 -20.82 -2.16
CA HIS A 33 22.00 -21.03 -3.51
C HIS A 33 20.90 -21.49 -4.49
N ARG A 34 20.04 -22.40 -4.05
CA ARG A 34 18.93 -22.91 -4.86
C ARG A 34 17.97 -21.79 -5.28
N LEU A 35 17.55 -20.97 -4.32
CA LEU A 35 16.65 -19.84 -4.56
C LEU A 35 17.26 -18.83 -5.53
N ASP A 36 18.55 -18.50 -5.35
CA ASP A 36 19.26 -17.58 -6.25
C ASP A 36 19.37 -18.14 -7.67
N LYS A 37 19.66 -19.44 -7.83
CA LYS A 37 19.72 -20.09 -9.15
C LYS A 37 18.35 -20.08 -9.84
N ILE A 38 17.29 -20.50 -9.17
CA ILE A 38 15.92 -20.50 -9.73
C ILE A 38 15.49 -19.08 -10.09
N ALA A 39 15.71 -18.11 -9.20
CA ALA A 39 15.35 -16.72 -9.46
C ALA A 39 16.09 -16.18 -10.70
N LYS A 40 17.40 -16.45 -10.83
CA LYS A 40 18.20 -16.05 -12.00
C LYS A 40 17.67 -16.63 -13.31
N GLU A 41 17.34 -17.93 -13.32
CA GLU A 41 16.75 -18.59 -14.51
C GLU A 41 15.42 -17.97 -14.92
N LEU A 42 14.62 -17.54 -13.93
CA LEU A 42 13.36 -16.82 -14.15
C LEU A 42 13.55 -15.32 -14.40
N ARG A 43 14.80 -14.83 -14.42
CA ARG A 43 15.16 -13.40 -14.54
C ARG A 43 14.54 -12.52 -13.46
N LEU A 44 14.42 -13.08 -12.26
CA LEU A 44 13.94 -12.43 -11.07
C LEU A 44 15.06 -12.33 -10.03
N ARG A 45 14.89 -11.45 -9.06
CA ARG A 45 15.63 -11.50 -7.79
C ARG A 45 14.96 -12.51 -6.87
N THR A 46 15.74 -13.09 -5.96
CA THR A 46 15.24 -14.03 -4.95
C THR A 46 14.04 -13.47 -4.18
N GLU A 47 14.07 -12.18 -3.82
CA GLU A 47 12.98 -11.53 -3.11
C GLU A 47 11.72 -11.37 -3.95
N GLN A 48 11.87 -11.12 -5.26
CA GLN A 48 10.74 -11.07 -6.18
C GLN A 48 10.12 -12.46 -6.33
N LEU A 49 10.93 -13.51 -6.45
CA LEU A 49 10.43 -14.89 -6.52
C LEU A 49 9.67 -15.27 -5.24
N ILE A 50 10.24 -14.97 -4.06
CA ILE A 50 9.60 -15.24 -2.76
C ILE A 50 8.28 -14.49 -2.64
N CYS A 51 8.23 -13.21 -3.00
CA CYS A 51 6.99 -12.45 -2.96
C CYS A 51 5.96 -12.93 -3.98
N ALA A 52 6.37 -13.28 -5.21
CA ALA A 52 5.45 -13.77 -6.24
C ALA A 52 4.76 -15.07 -5.81
N ILE A 53 5.54 -16.08 -5.36
CA ILE A 53 4.97 -17.34 -4.88
C ILE A 53 4.19 -17.10 -3.58
N GLY A 54 4.76 -16.36 -2.64
CA GLY A 54 4.17 -16.17 -1.31
C GLY A 54 2.86 -15.37 -1.31
N PHE A 55 2.61 -14.52 -2.31
CA PHE A 55 1.34 -13.83 -2.49
C PHE A 55 0.44 -14.47 -3.55
N ASN A 56 0.83 -15.61 -4.12
CA ASN A 56 -0.04 -16.31 -5.05
C ASN A 56 -1.31 -16.77 -4.32
N PRO A 57 -2.52 -16.43 -4.82
CA PRO A 57 -3.77 -16.81 -4.16
C PRO A 57 -3.96 -18.30 -3.94
N ASN A 58 -3.32 -19.14 -4.76
CA ASN A 58 -3.36 -20.60 -4.68
C ASN A 58 -2.23 -21.17 -3.82
N LEU A 59 -1.59 -20.37 -2.93
CA LEU A 59 -0.41 -20.79 -2.15
C LEU A 59 -0.59 -22.13 -1.43
N GLY A 60 -1.81 -22.43 -0.95
CA GLY A 60 -2.14 -23.69 -0.31
C GLY A 60 -1.89 -24.92 -1.20
N ASP A 61 -2.06 -24.77 -2.51
CA ASP A 61 -1.88 -25.83 -3.51
C ASP A 61 -0.45 -25.91 -4.06
N LEU A 62 0.46 -25.04 -3.60
CA LEU A 62 1.84 -24.95 -4.11
C LEU A 62 2.84 -25.75 -3.26
N THR A 63 2.38 -26.72 -2.45
CA THR A 63 3.24 -27.44 -1.48
C THR A 63 4.52 -28.02 -2.11
N GLU A 64 4.40 -28.64 -3.29
CA GLU A 64 5.53 -29.23 -4.00
C GLU A 64 6.54 -28.16 -4.46
N ILE A 65 6.04 -27.03 -4.97
CA ILE A 65 6.88 -25.89 -5.39
C ILE A 65 7.59 -25.29 -4.19
N ILE A 66 6.92 -25.19 -3.04
CA ILE A 66 7.51 -24.68 -1.80
C ILE A 66 8.69 -25.55 -1.34
N HIS A 67 8.55 -26.87 -1.43
CA HIS A 67 9.64 -27.81 -1.15
C HIS A 67 10.76 -27.73 -2.19
N LEU A 68 10.42 -27.58 -3.48
CA LEU A 68 11.42 -27.34 -4.54
C LEU A 68 12.24 -26.09 -4.24
N LEU A 69 11.63 -25.01 -3.77
CA LEU A 69 12.31 -23.79 -3.32
C LEU A 69 13.15 -23.96 -2.04
N GLY A 70 13.13 -25.13 -1.41
CA GLY A 70 13.91 -25.46 -0.22
C GLY A 70 13.28 -24.96 1.08
N TYR A 71 11.97 -24.70 1.11
CA TYR A 71 11.24 -24.40 2.33
C TYR A 71 10.67 -25.70 2.93
N SER A 72 10.71 -25.78 4.26
CA SER A 72 10.18 -26.95 4.98
C SER A 72 8.66 -26.98 5.04
N ASN A 73 8.02 -25.81 4.96
CA ASN A 73 6.57 -25.66 4.97
C ASN A 73 6.16 -24.27 4.45
N ILE A 74 4.84 -24.09 4.26
CA ILE A 74 4.24 -22.82 3.82
C ILE A 74 4.56 -21.67 4.80
N ASP A 75 4.53 -21.93 6.11
CA ASP A 75 4.71 -20.89 7.14
C ASP A 75 6.09 -20.23 7.07
N GLU A 76 7.14 -21.01 6.78
CA GLU A 76 8.49 -20.49 6.64
C GLU A 76 8.60 -19.54 5.42
N LEU A 77 7.95 -19.89 4.31
CA LEU A 77 7.88 -19.03 3.13
C LEU A 77 7.07 -17.75 3.42
N VAL A 78 5.90 -17.91 4.05
CA VAL A 78 5.01 -16.82 4.48
C VAL A 78 5.75 -15.83 5.38
N LYS A 79 6.51 -16.34 6.36
CA LYS A 79 7.32 -15.51 7.26
C LYS A 79 8.35 -14.70 6.47
N LYS A 80 9.05 -15.35 5.53
CA LYS A 80 10.08 -14.67 4.73
C LYS A 80 9.48 -13.64 3.77
N ARG A 81 8.37 -13.97 3.12
CA ARG A 81 7.57 -13.06 2.30
C ARG A 81 7.18 -11.83 3.10
N ASN A 82 6.63 -11.99 4.31
CA ASN A 82 6.22 -10.86 5.16
C ASN A 82 7.41 -9.96 5.50
N GLU A 83 8.54 -10.54 5.91
CA GLU A 83 9.77 -9.80 6.20
C GLU A 83 10.22 -8.97 4.99
N ILE A 84 10.30 -9.59 3.80
CA ILE A 84 10.69 -8.91 2.57
C ILE A 84 9.70 -7.80 2.21
N PHE A 85 8.40 -8.10 2.22
CA PHE A 85 7.37 -7.15 1.85
C PHE A 85 7.36 -5.93 2.77
N ILE A 86 7.57 -6.10 4.06
CA ILE A 86 7.57 -5.00 5.03
C ILE A 86 8.87 -4.18 4.93
N THR A 87 10.02 -4.85 4.81
CA THR A 87 11.33 -4.19 4.99
C THR A 87 12.02 -3.77 3.70
N ASP A 88 11.68 -4.37 2.55
CA ASP A 88 12.25 -4.00 1.26
C ASP A 88 11.57 -2.74 0.69
N ILE A 89 12.22 -1.61 0.87
CA ILE A 89 11.74 -0.30 0.39
C ILE A 89 12.24 -0.06 -1.02
N TYR A 90 11.57 -0.72 -1.98
CA TYR A 90 11.77 -0.56 -3.42
C TYR A 90 13.17 -0.89 -3.93
N LYS A 91 13.95 -1.71 -3.19
CA LYS A 91 15.34 -2.01 -3.53
C LYS A 91 15.44 -3.28 -4.35
N LYS A 92 14.79 -4.35 -3.89
CA LYS A 92 14.82 -5.67 -4.51
C LYS A 92 13.48 -6.04 -5.12
N VAL A 93 12.38 -5.65 -4.47
CA VAL A 93 11.03 -5.72 -5.02
C VAL A 93 10.66 -4.30 -5.49
N SER A 94 10.48 -4.14 -6.80
CA SER A 94 10.18 -2.82 -7.37
C SER A 94 8.77 -2.35 -6.99
N LEU A 95 8.49 -1.04 -7.12
CA LEU A 95 7.12 -0.53 -6.94
C LEU A 95 6.15 -1.26 -7.87
N ASP A 96 6.49 -1.46 -9.14
CA ASP A 96 5.63 -2.15 -10.11
C ASP A 96 5.27 -3.57 -9.65
N ASN A 97 6.21 -4.28 -9.00
CA ASN A 97 5.91 -5.59 -8.41
C ASN A 97 4.94 -5.47 -7.23
N ILE A 98 5.10 -4.47 -6.36
CA ILE A 98 4.19 -4.22 -5.24
C ILE A 98 2.78 -3.89 -5.74
N LEU A 99 2.66 -3.00 -6.72
CA LEU A 99 1.37 -2.67 -7.34
C LEU A 99 0.74 -3.89 -8.04
N THR A 100 1.57 -4.73 -8.66
CA THR A 100 1.10 -6.00 -9.26
C THR A 100 0.58 -6.95 -8.19
N ILE A 101 1.22 -7.04 -7.02
CA ILE A 101 0.71 -7.81 -5.88
C ILE A 101 -0.67 -7.29 -5.51
N TYR A 102 -0.82 -6.01 -5.18
CA TYR A 102 -2.10 -5.40 -4.81
C TYR A 102 -3.20 -5.69 -5.84
N ASN A 103 -2.88 -5.51 -7.12
CA ASN A 103 -3.85 -5.72 -8.19
C ASN A 103 -4.31 -7.19 -8.32
N VAL A 104 -3.49 -8.18 -7.95
CA VAL A 104 -3.91 -9.59 -7.96
C VAL A 104 -4.73 -9.92 -6.72
N ILE A 105 -4.27 -9.53 -5.54
CA ILE A 105 -4.87 -9.98 -4.28
C ILE A 105 -6.22 -9.31 -3.95
N LYS A 106 -6.55 -8.18 -4.57
CA LYS A 106 -7.78 -7.43 -4.29
C LYS A 106 -9.04 -8.27 -4.55
N ASP A 107 -8.93 -9.24 -5.43
CA ASP A 107 -10.01 -10.16 -5.81
C ASP A 107 -10.10 -11.39 -4.89
N PHE A 108 -9.23 -11.50 -3.87
CA PHE A 108 -9.13 -12.66 -2.97
C PHE A 108 -9.31 -12.25 -1.49
N PRO A 109 -10.54 -12.32 -0.95
CA PRO A 109 -10.87 -11.76 0.38
C PRO A 109 -10.00 -12.27 1.54
N GLU A 110 -9.64 -13.56 1.55
CA GLU A 110 -8.81 -14.14 2.62
C GLU A 110 -7.40 -13.56 2.63
N THR A 111 -6.81 -13.37 1.46
CA THR A 111 -5.47 -12.78 1.32
C THR A 111 -5.51 -11.27 1.52
N LEU A 112 -6.62 -10.62 1.18
CA LEU A 112 -6.83 -9.19 1.36
C LEU A 112 -6.73 -8.75 2.82
N GLN A 113 -7.32 -9.51 3.76
CA GLN A 113 -7.23 -9.20 5.19
C GLN A 113 -5.78 -9.23 5.70
N VAL A 114 -5.02 -10.25 5.28
CA VAL A 114 -3.58 -10.34 5.59
C VAL A 114 -2.83 -9.17 4.98
N MET A 115 -3.17 -8.80 3.74
CA MET A 115 -2.54 -7.66 3.08
C MET A 115 -2.77 -6.35 3.83
N GLN A 116 -3.99 -6.08 4.30
CA GLN A 116 -4.28 -4.84 5.05
C GLN A 116 -3.34 -4.67 6.24
N TYR A 117 -3.09 -5.75 6.98
CA TYR A 117 -2.11 -5.76 8.07
C TYR A 117 -0.68 -5.52 7.57
N LEU A 118 -0.25 -6.22 6.52
CA LEU A 118 1.11 -6.10 5.98
C LEU A 118 1.38 -4.72 5.38
N ALA A 119 0.40 -4.15 4.67
CA ALA A 119 0.45 -2.81 4.11
C ALA A 119 0.67 -1.78 5.22
N GLU A 120 -0.06 -1.86 6.34
CA GLU A 120 0.13 -0.95 7.48
C GLU A 120 1.60 -0.97 7.99
N GLN A 121 2.18 -2.16 8.17
CA GLN A 121 3.57 -2.31 8.62
C GLN A 121 4.59 -1.83 7.57
N ARG A 122 4.30 -2.09 6.29
CA ARG A 122 5.13 -1.66 5.18
C ARG A 122 5.18 -0.14 5.06
N LEU A 123 4.03 0.53 5.14
CA LEU A 123 3.98 2.00 5.07
C LEU A 123 4.73 2.62 6.23
N LYS A 124 4.61 2.08 7.45
CA LYS A 124 5.41 2.52 8.59
C LYS A 124 6.91 2.42 8.31
N SER A 125 7.36 1.31 7.71
CA SER A 125 8.77 1.12 7.34
C SER A 125 9.22 2.13 6.28
N ILE A 126 8.38 2.41 5.28
CA ILE A 126 8.63 3.42 4.25
C ILE A 126 8.73 4.82 4.87
N GLU A 127 7.77 5.19 5.73
CA GLU A 127 7.71 6.47 6.45
C GLU A 127 8.99 6.67 7.30
N THR A 128 9.38 5.69 8.11
CA THR A 128 10.65 5.73 8.88
C THR A 128 11.87 5.93 7.98
N LYS A 129 11.89 5.31 6.80
CA LYS A 129 13.00 5.49 5.86
C LYS A 129 13.01 6.88 5.23
N ILE A 130 11.83 7.44 4.94
CA ILE A 130 11.70 8.80 4.42
C ILE A 130 12.15 9.81 5.48
N GLU A 131 11.72 9.67 6.74
CA GLU A 131 12.20 10.51 7.85
C GLU A 131 13.73 10.50 7.95
N ALA A 132 14.35 9.33 7.84
CA ALA A 132 15.79 9.17 7.99
C ALA A 132 16.61 9.71 6.80
N THR A 133 16.03 9.85 5.60
CA THR A 133 16.81 10.13 4.38
C THR A 133 16.29 11.26 3.51
N VAL A 134 15.02 11.64 3.67
CA VAL A 134 14.30 12.64 2.86
C VAL A 134 14.47 12.40 1.35
N ASN A 135 14.53 11.14 0.95
CA ASN A 135 14.78 10.76 -0.44
C ASN A 135 13.53 10.98 -1.31
N SER A 136 13.60 11.93 -2.24
CA SER A 136 12.49 12.30 -3.12
C SER A 136 11.97 11.15 -3.98
N ILE A 137 12.85 10.27 -4.46
CA ILE A 137 12.46 9.10 -5.27
C ILE A 137 11.61 8.14 -4.43
N ILE A 138 11.98 7.92 -3.16
CA ILE A 138 11.19 7.08 -2.24
C ILE A 138 9.84 7.73 -1.94
N ILE A 139 9.81 9.06 -1.76
CA ILE A 139 8.56 9.81 -1.52
C ILE A 139 7.59 9.68 -2.71
N GLU A 140 8.08 9.80 -3.95
CA GLU A 140 7.21 9.65 -5.13
C GLU A 140 6.68 8.22 -5.27
N LYS A 141 7.51 7.21 -5.01
CA LYS A 141 7.03 5.81 -4.99
C LYS A 141 6.01 5.57 -3.87
N TYR A 142 6.24 6.15 -2.69
CA TYR A 142 5.32 6.08 -1.57
C TYR A 142 3.95 6.71 -1.89
N LYS A 143 3.94 7.87 -2.56
CA LYS A 143 2.70 8.49 -3.08
C LYS A 143 1.94 7.57 -4.02
N ALA A 144 2.64 6.93 -4.95
CA ALA A 144 2.02 5.99 -5.89
C ALA A 144 1.46 4.75 -5.16
N GLU A 145 2.22 4.21 -4.20
CA GLU A 145 1.80 3.04 -3.42
C GLU A 145 0.54 3.33 -2.58
N ILE A 146 0.50 4.45 -1.85
CA ILE A 146 -0.68 4.86 -1.07
C ILE A 146 -1.92 5.02 -1.95
N ARG A 147 -1.76 5.64 -3.13
CA ARG A 147 -2.88 5.79 -4.07
C ARG A 147 -3.45 4.44 -4.49
N SER A 148 -2.59 3.50 -4.85
CA SER A 148 -3.03 2.14 -5.21
C SER A 148 -3.70 1.43 -4.03
N ILE A 149 -3.17 1.56 -2.81
CA ILE A 149 -3.79 0.97 -1.62
C ILE A 149 -5.26 1.42 -1.47
N TYR A 150 -5.55 2.70 -1.69
CA TYR A 150 -6.92 3.21 -1.60
C TYR A 150 -7.77 2.94 -2.86
N LEU A 151 -7.20 3.11 -4.06
CA LEU A 151 -7.94 2.98 -5.32
C LEU A 151 -8.22 1.53 -5.71
N ASP A 152 -7.33 0.60 -5.38
CA ASP A 152 -7.49 -0.84 -5.62
C ASP A 152 -8.25 -1.53 -4.47
N SER A 153 -8.88 -0.76 -3.58
CA SER A 153 -9.67 -1.25 -2.43
C SER A 153 -8.89 -2.19 -1.51
N ILE A 154 -7.56 -2.02 -1.43
CA ILE A 154 -6.74 -2.73 -0.45
C ILE A 154 -7.07 -2.19 0.95
N ALA A 155 -7.13 -0.87 1.11
CA ALA A 155 -7.56 -0.24 2.34
C ALA A 155 -9.09 -0.30 2.51
N GLY A 156 -9.52 -0.80 3.66
CA GLY A 156 -10.89 -0.66 4.16
C GLY A 156 -11.07 0.57 5.05
N ILE A 157 -12.28 0.72 5.61
CA ILE A 157 -12.62 1.81 6.53
C ILE A 157 -11.69 1.82 7.75
N ASP A 158 -11.48 0.68 8.41
CA ASP A 158 -10.62 0.57 9.60
C ASP A 158 -9.17 1.03 9.34
N PHE A 159 -8.67 0.79 8.12
CA PHE A 159 -7.34 1.25 7.72
C PHE A 159 -7.31 2.78 7.61
N ALA A 160 -8.30 3.38 6.92
CA ALA A 160 -8.40 4.82 6.77
C ALA A 160 -8.61 5.52 8.12
N GLU A 161 -9.45 4.96 9.00
CA GLU A 161 -9.71 5.46 10.36
C GLU A 161 -8.41 5.56 11.18
N LYS A 162 -7.63 4.47 11.26
CA LYS A 162 -6.33 4.46 11.94
C LYS A 162 -5.37 5.52 11.41
N ARG A 163 -5.44 5.84 10.12
CA ARG A 163 -4.61 6.87 9.48
C ARG A 163 -5.11 8.28 9.77
N LEU A 164 -6.42 8.48 9.89
CA LEU A 164 -7.04 9.76 10.26
C LEU A 164 -6.94 10.07 11.75
N ASP A 165 -6.88 9.07 12.63
CA ASP A 165 -6.77 9.26 14.08
C ASP A 165 -5.42 9.86 14.53
N LYS A 166 -4.39 9.75 13.68
CA LYS A 166 -3.07 10.33 13.94
C LYS A 166 -3.10 11.83 13.70
N ILE A 167 -3.11 12.65 14.75
CA ILE A 167 -3.24 14.12 14.66
C ILE A 167 -2.18 14.75 13.72
N ASP A 168 -0.93 14.31 13.80
CA ASP A 168 0.19 14.96 13.12
C ASP A 168 1.04 13.98 12.31
N SER A 169 0.40 13.41 11.28
CA SER A 169 1.13 12.68 10.25
C SER A 169 1.54 13.68 9.17
N GLY A 170 2.73 14.27 9.28
CA GLY A 170 3.32 15.08 8.20
C GLY A 170 3.29 14.36 6.84
N PHE A 171 3.29 13.02 6.86
CA PHE A 171 3.06 12.16 5.70
C PHE A 171 1.66 12.28 5.11
N ARG A 172 0.58 12.25 5.90
CA ARG A 172 -0.78 12.39 5.38
C ARG A 172 -0.96 13.70 4.62
N ALA A 173 -0.43 14.79 5.18
CA ALA A 173 -0.40 16.09 4.53
C ALA A 173 0.49 16.11 3.26
N LEU A 174 1.68 15.51 3.31
CA LEU A 174 2.61 15.37 2.17
C LEU A 174 1.96 14.65 0.98
N LEU A 175 1.17 13.61 1.26
CA LEU A 175 0.53 12.77 0.28
C LEU A 175 -0.80 13.34 -0.24
N ASN A 176 -1.37 14.30 0.47
CA ASN A 176 -2.77 14.68 0.35
C ASN A 176 -3.71 13.47 0.55
N GLU A 177 -3.37 12.61 1.52
CA GLU A 177 -4.04 11.33 1.74
C GLU A 177 -5.50 11.49 2.13
N VAL A 178 -5.86 12.54 2.88
CA VAL A 178 -7.26 12.89 3.19
C VAL A 178 -8.11 13.03 1.93
N THR A 179 -7.58 13.67 0.88
CA THR A 179 -8.28 13.77 -0.40
C THR A 179 -8.39 12.41 -1.08
N ILE A 180 -7.36 11.58 -1.01
CA ILE A 180 -7.36 10.24 -1.62
C ILE A 180 -8.45 9.37 -0.97
N ILE A 181 -8.58 9.40 0.37
CA ILE A 181 -9.62 8.68 1.13
C ILE A 181 -11.03 9.13 0.70
N THR A 182 -11.23 10.44 0.53
CA THR A 182 -12.52 10.98 0.07
C THR A 182 -12.83 10.55 -1.37
N GLU A 183 -11.85 10.64 -2.27
CA GLU A 183 -12.00 10.30 -3.69
C GLU A 183 -12.22 8.79 -3.90
N SER A 184 -11.61 7.94 -3.06
CA SER A 184 -11.87 6.50 -3.03
C SER A 184 -13.19 6.12 -2.36
N ARG A 185 -13.96 7.10 -1.85
CA ARG A 185 -15.29 6.94 -1.24
C ARG A 185 -15.30 6.03 -0.01
N ILE A 186 -14.19 5.93 0.71
CA ILE A 186 -14.10 5.12 1.92
C ILE A 186 -14.76 5.84 3.09
N ILE A 187 -14.48 7.15 3.24
CA ILE A 187 -15.06 8.00 4.27
C ILE A 187 -15.59 9.28 3.61
N PRO A 188 -16.83 9.73 3.91
CA PRO A 188 -17.38 10.96 3.39
C PRO A 188 -16.52 12.19 3.70
N ALA A 189 -16.49 13.14 2.76
CA ALA A 189 -15.71 14.37 2.91
C ALA A 189 -16.12 15.19 4.16
N GLY A 190 -17.42 15.24 4.45
CA GLY A 190 -17.97 15.91 5.63
C GLY A 190 -17.42 15.31 6.92
N ASP A 191 -17.48 13.99 7.06
CA ASP A 191 -16.98 13.26 8.24
C ASP A 191 -15.50 13.52 8.48
N ILE A 192 -14.69 13.63 7.42
CA ILE A 192 -13.27 13.97 7.55
C ILE A 192 -13.07 15.45 7.90
N PHE A 193 -13.86 16.34 7.30
CA PHE A 193 -13.74 17.79 7.47
C PHE A 193 -14.02 18.26 8.90
N PHE A 194 -14.92 17.59 9.63
CA PHE A 194 -15.24 17.93 11.02
C PHE A 194 -14.30 17.31 12.05
N ARG A 195 -13.32 16.48 11.64
CA ARG A 195 -12.36 15.89 12.58
C ARG A 195 -11.33 16.91 13.05
N ASP A 196 -11.04 16.87 14.34
CA ASP A 196 -9.98 17.69 14.95
C ASP A 196 -8.58 17.09 14.74
N THR A 197 -8.50 15.81 14.41
CA THR A 197 -7.25 15.11 14.07
C THR A 197 -6.73 15.43 12.66
N VAL A 198 -7.54 16.12 11.84
CA VAL A 198 -7.21 16.50 10.47
C VAL A 198 -6.75 17.96 10.47
N LEU A 199 -5.55 18.20 9.92
CA LEU A 199 -4.94 19.52 9.98
C LEU A 199 -5.68 20.52 9.09
N PRO A 200 -5.69 21.83 9.45
CA PRO A 200 -6.29 22.87 8.60
C PRO A 200 -5.77 22.88 7.16
N GLU A 201 -4.49 22.55 6.96
CA GLU A 201 -3.86 22.47 5.64
C GLU A 201 -4.41 21.33 4.79
N GLU A 202 -4.79 20.22 5.43
CA GLU A 202 -5.42 19.08 4.76
C GLU A 202 -6.87 19.41 4.39
N LYS A 203 -7.61 20.03 5.32
CA LYS A 203 -8.97 20.53 5.07
C LYS A 203 -9.01 21.55 3.93
N ARG A 204 -8.01 22.45 3.85
CA ARG A 204 -7.86 23.40 2.74
C ARG A 204 -7.77 22.70 1.38
N LYS A 205 -7.12 21.53 1.30
CA LYS A 205 -7.03 20.78 0.03
C LYS A 205 -8.39 20.20 -0.38
N LEU A 206 -9.21 19.75 0.57
CA LEU A 206 -10.60 19.33 0.30
C LEU A 206 -11.44 20.50 -0.23
N LEU A 207 -11.32 21.67 0.40
CA LEU A 207 -12.02 22.89 -0.01
C LEU A 207 -11.62 23.32 -1.43
N ASN A 208 -10.32 23.40 -1.71
CA ASN A 208 -9.81 23.80 -3.03
C ASN A 208 -10.20 22.85 -4.16
N LYS A 209 -10.52 21.58 -3.83
CA LYS A 209 -11.04 20.60 -4.79
C LYS A 209 -12.57 20.64 -4.93
N GLY A 210 -13.27 21.51 -4.20
CA GLY A 210 -14.73 21.57 -4.20
C GLY A 210 -15.40 20.35 -3.59
N LEU A 211 -14.69 19.59 -2.75
CA LEU A 211 -15.24 18.38 -2.11
C LEU A 211 -16.10 18.69 -0.88
N ILE A 212 -16.07 19.95 -0.41
CA ILE A 212 -16.80 20.42 0.78
C ILE A 212 -17.79 21.51 0.34
N PRO A 213 -19.11 21.27 0.47
CA PRO A 213 -20.12 22.29 0.25
C PRO A 213 -19.96 23.49 1.20
N LEU A 214 -20.37 24.68 0.75
CA LEU A 214 -20.27 25.92 1.54
C LEU A 214 -21.08 25.85 2.84
N GLU A 215 -22.17 25.11 2.84
CA GLU A 215 -23.02 24.88 4.01
C GLU A 215 -22.22 24.20 5.13
N LEU A 216 -21.36 23.23 4.80
CA LEU A 216 -20.50 22.57 5.78
C LEU A 216 -19.40 23.51 6.30
N VAL A 217 -18.92 24.44 5.47
CA VAL A 217 -17.96 25.47 5.90
C VAL A 217 -18.59 26.40 6.92
N HIS A 218 -19.81 26.85 6.67
CA HIS A 218 -20.57 27.68 7.60
C HIS A 218 -20.85 26.95 8.91
N ALA A 219 -21.34 25.71 8.84
CA ALA A 219 -21.58 24.89 10.03
C ALA A 219 -20.32 24.68 10.88
N ARG A 220 -19.15 24.46 10.25
CA ARG A 220 -17.88 24.31 10.98
C ARG A 220 -17.41 25.62 11.62
N LEU A 221 -17.72 26.78 11.05
CA LEU A 221 -17.40 28.09 11.65
C LEU A 221 -18.26 28.42 12.88
N GLU A 222 -19.45 27.83 12.98
CA GLU A 222 -20.37 27.95 14.12
C GLU A 222 -19.98 27.02 15.29
N ASP A 223 -19.15 26.01 15.01
CA ASP A 223 -18.63 25.09 16.02
C ASP A 223 -17.73 25.82 17.04
N GLY A 224 -18.10 25.76 18.31
CA GLY A 224 -17.36 26.38 19.40
C GLY A 224 -15.98 25.77 19.67
N THR A 225 -15.71 24.57 19.13
CA THR A 225 -14.45 23.85 19.34
C THR A 225 -13.39 24.14 18.28
N ILE A 226 -13.75 24.88 17.21
CA ILE A 226 -12.85 25.16 16.10
C ILE A 226 -11.58 25.91 16.56
N SER A 227 -10.42 25.43 16.11
CA SER A 227 -9.16 26.10 16.42
C SER A 227 -9.08 27.50 15.74
N PRO A 228 -8.40 28.49 16.35
CA PRO A 228 -8.23 29.82 15.74
C PRO A 228 -7.57 29.77 14.35
N ARG A 229 -6.65 28.82 14.14
CA ARG A 229 -5.97 28.60 12.85
C ARG A 229 -6.93 28.09 11.80
N GLU A 230 -7.77 27.11 12.13
CA GLU A 230 -8.79 26.58 11.21
C GLU A 230 -9.82 27.66 10.90
N LYS A 231 -10.31 28.38 11.92
CA LYS A 231 -11.27 29.47 11.75
C LYS A 231 -10.78 30.54 10.77
N LYS A 232 -9.53 30.99 10.92
CA LYS A 232 -8.91 31.93 9.98
C LYS A 232 -8.86 31.35 8.57
N MET A 233 -8.44 30.09 8.42
CA MET A 233 -8.36 29.42 7.12
C MET A 233 -9.72 29.35 6.41
N LEU A 234 -10.80 29.06 7.12
CA LEU A 234 -12.15 29.00 6.56
C LEU A 234 -12.67 30.40 6.18
N GLN A 235 -12.41 31.41 7.00
CA GLN A 235 -12.78 32.81 6.68
C GLN A 235 -12.04 33.31 5.44
N ASP A 236 -10.74 33.04 5.34
CA ASP A 236 -9.94 33.37 4.17
C ASP A 236 -10.53 32.71 2.91
N TYR A 237 -10.86 31.41 2.98
CA TYR A 237 -11.48 30.67 1.87
C TYR A 237 -12.80 31.29 1.39
N LEU A 238 -13.69 31.67 2.31
CA LEU A 238 -14.97 32.31 1.98
C LEU A 238 -14.77 33.67 1.30
N SER A 239 -13.78 34.46 1.74
CA SER A 239 -13.51 35.77 1.14
C SER A 239 -13.04 35.66 -0.31
N ILE A 240 -12.14 34.72 -0.60
CA ILE A 240 -11.64 34.45 -1.96
C ILE A 240 -12.78 33.94 -2.85
N THR A 241 -13.60 33.02 -2.34
CA THR A 241 -14.70 32.44 -3.13
C THR A 241 -15.74 33.49 -3.52
N ARG A 242 -16.04 34.45 -2.62
CA ARG A 242 -16.93 35.59 -2.93
C ARG A 242 -16.36 36.51 -4.01
N GLN A 243 -15.05 36.77 -4.00
CA GLN A 243 -14.40 37.60 -5.02
C GLN A 243 -14.41 36.94 -6.40
N ASN A 244 -14.29 35.61 -6.47
CA ASN A 244 -14.30 34.87 -7.74
C ASN A 244 -15.72 34.66 -8.30
N SER A 245 -16.76 34.90 -7.49
CA SER A 245 -18.18 34.74 -7.88
C SER A 245 -18.85 36.07 -8.26
N ALA A 246 -18.11 37.18 -8.19
CA ALA A 246 -18.52 38.54 -8.53
C ALA A 246 -17.93 38.96 -9.89
#